data_AF-A0A7R9ZC40-F1
#
_entry.id   AF-A0A7R9ZC40-F1
#
_cell.length_a   1.000
_cell.length_b   1.000
_cell.length_c   1.000
_cell.angle_alpha   90.00
_cell.angle_beta   90.00
_cell.angle_gamma   90.00
#
_symmetry.space_group_name_H-M   'P 1'
#
loop_
_entity.id
_entity.type
_entity.pdbx_description
1 polymer ?
#
loop_
_entity_poly.entity_id
_entity_poly.type
_entity_poly.pdbx_seq_one_letter_code
_entity_poly.pdbx_strand_id
1 'polypeptide(L)'
;RTDEEVLDHLKAENAYTEGLTDHLDGLRGTLYEEMVAGIKETDHTVPSPKSSDGYLYYSRTFEGKSYKSFCRAPLTPTWTTDAKSWDGSPDTPILPGEVAYLDVNALAEGQKYCSTGNVRVSPDGGKLVAYTVDFTGDEVTQLFVRDIATGEV
;
A
#
# COMPACT_ATOMS: atom_id res chain seq x y z
N ARG A 1 -8.83 -24.79 -4.51
CA ARG A 1 -8.69 -25.12 -3.06
C ARG A 1 -10.10 -25.30 -2.49
N THR A 2 -10.74 -26.43 -2.76
CA THR A 2 -12.16 -26.69 -2.37
C THR A 2 -12.38 -28.14 -1.97
N ASP A 3 -11.30 -28.89 -1.77
CA ASP A 3 -11.38 -30.29 -1.34
C ASP A 3 -11.61 -30.33 0.17
N GLU A 4 -12.72 -30.96 0.59
CA GLU A 4 -13.15 -30.91 1.99
C GLU A 4 -12.21 -31.70 2.91
N GLU A 5 -11.64 -32.82 2.46
CA GLU A 5 -10.71 -33.62 3.25
C GLU A 5 -9.44 -32.81 3.55
N VAL A 6 -8.92 -32.09 2.55
CA VAL A 6 -7.78 -31.20 2.73
C VAL A 6 -8.13 -30.03 3.67
N LEU A 7 -9.30 -29.41 3.50
CA LEU A 7 -9.72 -28.30 4.36
C LEU A 7 -9.89 -28.73 5.82
N ASP A 8 -10.47 -29.90 6.06
CA ASP A 8 -10.64 -30.45 7.40
C ASP A 8 -9.30 -30.79 8.06
N HIS A 9 -8.36 -31.35 7.29
CA HIS A 9 -7.01 -31.56 7.79
C HIS A 9 -6.33 -30.24 8.20
N LEU A 10 -6.42 -29.19 7.37
CA LEU A 10 -5.86 -27.87 7.70
C LEU A 10 -6.51 -27.24 8.95
N LYS A 11 -7.83 -27.37 9.11
CA LYS A 11 -8.54 -26.91 10.32
C LYS A 11 -8.02 -27.65 11.56
N ALA A 12 -7.81 -28.96 11.47
CA ALA A 12 -7.30 -29.78 12.57
C ALA A 12 -5.86 -29.37 12.97
N GLU A 13 -4.97 -29.15 12.00
CA GLU A 13 -3.60 -28.68 12.25
C GLU A 13 -3.57 -27.29 12.88
N ASN A 14 -4.43 -26.37 12.41
CA ASN A 14 -4.57 -25.04 13.02
C ASN A 14 -5.04 -25.13 14.48
N ALA A 15 -6.02 -25.98 14.78
CA ALA A 15 -6.51 -26.18 16.15
C ALA A 15 -5.45 -26.80 17.07
N TYR A 16 -4.67 -27.75 16.55
CA TYR A 16 -3.55 -28.32 17.30
C TYR A 16 -2.46 -27.27 17.60
N THR A 17 -2.13 -26.44 16.61
CA THR A 17 -1.16 -25.35 16.77
C THR A 17 -1.64 -24.32 17.79
N GLU A 18 -2.92 -23.94 17.76
CA GLU A 18 -3.49 -23.03 18.76
C GLU A 18 -3.39 -23.65 20.16
N GLY A 19 -3.80 -24.91 20.33
CA GLY A 19 -3.70 -25.60 21.62
C GLY A 19 -2.27 -25.70 22.17
N LEU A 20 -1.27 -25.91 21.30
CA LEU A 20 0.14 -25.92 21.72
C LEU A 20 0.65 -24.53 22.11
N THR A 21 0.11 -23.46 21.52
CA THR A 21 0.63 -22.10 21.67
C THR A 21 -0.25 -21.19 22.53
N ASP A 22 -1.40 -21.67 22.99
CA ASP A 22 -2.38 -20.92 23.81
C ASP A 22 -1.75 -20.30 25.07
N HIS A 23 -0.85 -21.03 25.72
CA HIS A 23 -0.11 -20.54 26.89
C HIS A 23 0.78 -19.30 26.61
N LEU A 24 1.03 -18.97 25.34
CA LEU A 24 1.80 -17.81 24.91
C LEU A 24 0.92 -16.61 24.55
N ASP A 25 -0.41 -16.69 24.66
CA ASP A 25 -1.32 -15.63 24.20
C ASP A 25 -1.01 -14.27 24.84
N GLY A 26 -0.71 -14.24 26.14
CA GLY A 26 -0.28 -13.02 26.83
C GLY A 26 1.02 -12.42 26.26
N LEU A 27 2.03 -13.25 25.99
CA LEU A 27 3.30 -12.78 25.39
C LEU A 27 3.08 -12.32 23.94
N ARG A 28 2.24 -13.02 23.17
CA ARG A 28 1.88 -12.68 21.80
C ARG A 28 1.20 -11.30 21.75
N GLY A 29 0.28 -11.04 22.66
CA GLY A 29 -0.38 -9.74 22.83
C GLY A 29 0.63 -8.62 23.13
N THR A 30 1.51 -8.81 24.12
CA THR A 30 2.56 -7.83 24.44
C THR A 30 3.44 -7.52 23.23
N LEU A 31 3.93 -8.55 22.54
CA LEU A 31 4.78 -8.36 21.37
C LEU A 31 4.04 -7.66 20.22
N TYR A 32 2.75 -7.95 20.03
CA TYR A 32 1.91 -7.26 19.06
C TYR A 32 1.83 -5.76 19.37
N GLU A 33 1.50 -5.39 20.61
CA GLU A 33 1.42 -3.99 21.03
C GLU A 33 2.77 -3.28 20.90
N GLU A 34 3.87 -3.93 21.29
CA GLU A 34 5.22 -3.38 21.14
C GLU A 34 5.60 -3.14 19.66
N MET A 35 5.28 -4.09 18.77
CA MET A 35 5.55 -3.95 17.34
C MET A 35 4.71 -2.82 16.73
N VAL A 36 3.42 -2.73 17.06
CA VAL A 36 2.53 -1.67 16.57
C VAL A 36 2.98 -0.29 17.09
N ALA A 37 3.34 -0.18 18.37
CA ALA A 37 3.80 1.07 18.96
C ALA A 37 5.10 1.60 18.33
N GLY A 38 5.92 0.71 17.75
CA GLY A 38 7.14 1.07 17.01
C GLY A 38 6.90 1.53 15.57
N ILE A 39 5.68 1.35 15.03
CA ILE A 39 5.35 1.69 13.65
C ILE A 39 4.81 3.12 13.60
N LYS A 40 5.44 3.95 12.76
CA LYS A 40 4.90 5.25 12.38
C LYS A 40 3.86 5.04 11.27
N GLU A 41 2.60 4.91 11.65
CA GLU A 41 1.53 4.60 10.68
C GLU A 41 1.32 5.72 9.65
N THR A 42 1.34 6.97 10.12
CA THR A 42 1.23 8.15 9.25
C THR A 42 2.61 8.62 8.83
N ASP A 43 2.99 8.32 7.59
CA ASP A 43 4.33 8.64 7.08
C ASP A 43 4.33 8.84 5.57
N HIS A 44 5.46 9.29 5.04
CA HIS A 44 5.66 9.36 3.60
C HIS A 44 7.10 9.02 3.21
N THR A 45 7.27 8.47 2.00
CA THR A 45 8.62 8.34 1.42
C THR A 45 9.12 9.70 0.95
N VAL A 46 10.43 9.90 0.89
CA VAL A 46 11.03 11.13 0.35
C VAL A 46 10.58 11.34 -1.12
N PRO A 47 9.95 12.49 -1.46
CA PRO A 47 9.63 12.83 -2.83
C PRO A 47 10.88 12.82 -3.71
N SER A 48 10.84 12.12 -4.85
CA SER A 48 11.98 11.99 -5.75
C SER A 48 11.57 12.00 -7.22
N PRO A 49 12.38 12.61 -8.11
CA PRO A 49 12.15 12.52 -9.54
C PRO A 49 12.50 11.11 -10.01
N LYS A 50 11.48 10.31 -10.32
CA LYS A 50 11.68 8.92 -10.80
C LYS A 50 11.77 8.82 -12.32
N SER A 51 11.37 9.86 -13.05
CA SER A 51 11.40 9.90 -14.50
C SER A 51 11.58 11.34 -15.00
N SER A 52 11.71 11.51 -16.31
CA SER A 52 11.84 12.81 -16.96
C SER A 52 10.49 13.50 -17.26
N ASP A 53 9.40 13.02 -16.67
CA ASP A 53 8.04 13.53 -16.88
C ASP A 53 7.71 14.83 -16.12
N GLY A 54 8.67 15.36 -15.36
CA GLY A 54 8.51 16.61 -14.61
C GLY A 54 7.71 16.45 -13.32
N TYR A 55 7.64 15.25 -12.73
CA TYR A 55 7.00 15.01 -11.45
C TYR A 55 7.95 14.43 -10.39
N LEU A 56 7.64 14.73 -9.13
CA LEU A 56 8.17 14.08 -7.95
C LEU A 56 7.21 12.99 -7.50
N TYR A 57 7.73 11.82 -7.18
CA TYR A 57 6.96 10.63 -6.79
C TYR A 57 7.27 10.20 -5.36
N TYR A 58 6.22 9.84 -4.64
CA TYR A 58 6.29 9.34 -3.26
C TYR A 58 5.04 8.52 -2.93
N SER A 59 5.03 7.89 -1.77
CA SER A 59 3.82 7.29 -1.20
C SER A 59 3.56 7.84 0.19
N ARG A 60 2.28 7.90 0.56
CA ARG A 60 1.78 8.26 1.88
C ARG A 60 1.14 7.03 2.53
N THR A 61 1.36 6.86 3.83
CA THR A 61 0.60 5.95 4.70
C THR A 61 -0.16 6.78 5.72
N PHE A 62 -1.26 6.24 6.21
CA PHE A 62 -2.17 6.92 7.13
C PHE A 62 -2.51 5.98 8.28
N GLU A 63 -2.62 6.54 9.48
CA GLU A 63 -3.09 5.82 10.65
C GLU A 63 -4.42 5.09 10.40
N GLY A 64 -4.50 3.83 10.82
CA GLY A 64 -5.68 2.99 10.61
C GLY A 64 -5.91 2.54 9.15
N LYS A 65 -4.99 2.80 8.23
CA LYS A 65 -5.02 2.31 6.85
C LYS A 65 -3.93 1.25 6.62
N SER A 66 -4.32 0.12 6.03
CA SER A 66 -3.40 -0.99 5.81
C SER A 66 -2.46 -0.80 4.63
N TYR A 67 -2.79 0.11 3.71
CA TYR A 67 -2.05 0.29 2.47
C TYR A 67 -1.61 1.74 2.24
N LYS A 68 -0.61 1.90 1.38
CA LYS A 68 -0.11 3.21 0.96
C LYS A 68 -0.92 3.77 -0.21
N SER A 69 -0.93 5.09 -0.32
CA SER A 69 -1.38 5.81 -1.52
C SER A 69 -0.17 6.33 -2.29
N PHE A 70 -0.11 6.05 -3.59
CA PHE A 70 0.93 6.56 -4.47
C PHE A 70 0.56 7.96 -4.94
N CYS A 71 1.48 8.89 -4.70
CA CYS A 71 1.29 10.31 -4.93
C CYS A 71 2.37 10.86 -5.85
N ARG A 72 2.01 11.93 -6.57
CA ARG A 72 2.95 12.73 -7.34
C ARG A 72 2.66 14.22 -7.20
N ALA A 73 3.67 15.05 -7.36
CA ALA A 73 3.53 16.50 -7.44
C ALA A 73 4.45 17.08 -8.52
N PRO A 74 4.16 18.25 -9.12
CA PRO A 74 5.03 18.89 -10.10
C PRO A 74 6.46 19.08 -9.55
N LEU A 75 7.45 18.78 -10.39
CA LEU A 75 8.85 19.01 -10.06
C LEU A 75 9.13 20.52 -9.96
N THR A 76 9.63 20.94 -8.81
CA THR A 76 10.07 22.33 -8.59
C THR A 76 11.60 22.45 -8.76
N PRO A 77 12.13 23.56 -9.30
CA PRO A 77 13.57 23.79 -9.40
C PRO A 77 14.30 23.77 -8.06
N THR A 78 13.59 24.03 -6.97
CA THR A 78 14.08 24.04 -5.60
C THR A 78 13.85 22.72 -4.86
N TRP A 79 13.57 21.62 -5.59
CA TRP A 79 13.37 20.32 -4.96
C TRP A 79 14.64 19.86 -4.22
N THR A 80 14.44 19.25 -3.06
CA THR A 80 15.50 18.66 -2.23
C THR A 80 15.04 17.31 -1.69
N THR A 81 16.00 16.47 -1.29
CA THR A 81 15.76 15.19 -0.61
C THR A 81 15.41 15.35 0.87
N ASP A 82 15.26 16.59 1.36
CA ASP A 82 14.91 16.83 2.76
C ASP A 82 13.49 16.35 3.03
N ALA A 83 13.31 15.70 4.18
CA ALA A 83 11.98 15.37 4.68
C ALA A 83 11.12 16.63 4.75
N LYS A 84 9.87 16.52 4.29
CA LYS A 84 8.91 17.62 4.33
C LYS A 84 8.05 17.43 5.58
N SER A 85 7.79 18.52 6.29
CA SER A 85 6.85 18.47 7.41
C SER A 85 5.44 18.24 6.85
N TRP A 86 4.71 17.30 7.43
CA TRP A 86 3.33 16.99 7.08
C TRP A 86 2.58 16.64 8.37
N ASP A 87 1.36 17.13 8.48
CA ASP A 87 0.48 16.96 9.64
C ASP A 87 -0.22 15.59 9.68
N GLY A 88 -0.05 14.78 8.63
CA GLY A 88 -0.71 13.49 8.53
C GLY A 88 -2.13 13.54 7.94
N SER A 89 -2.66 14.74 7.67
CA SER A 89 -4.01 14.93 7.14
C SER A 89 -4.10 14.47 5.69
N PRO A 90 -5.08 13.63 5.31
CA PRO A 90 -5.36 13.28 3.91
C PRO A 90 -5.60 14.50 3.03
N ASP A 91 -6.25 15.54 3.59
CA ASP A 91 -6.65 16.75 2.88
C ASP A 91 -5.52 17.77 2.71
N THR A 92 -4.45 17.64 3.51
CA THR A 92 -3.26 18.49 3.41
C THR A 92 -2.22 17.82 2.51
N PRO A 93 -1.92 18.36 1.32
CA PRO A 93 -0.88 17.81 0.46
C PRO A 93 0.51 18.10 1.03
N ILE A 94 1.47 17.19 0.78
CA ILE A 94 2.88 17.37 1.19
C ILE A 94 3.56 18.42 0.31
N LEU A 95 3.21 18.43 -0.99
CA LEU A 95 3.74 19.34 -1.99
C LEU A 95 2.60 20.05 -2.73
N PRO A 96 2.79 21.31 -3.15
CA PRO A 96 1.80 22.01 -3.97
C PRO A 96 1.47 21.24 -5.25
N GLY A 97 0.19 21.09 -5.55
CA GLY A 97 -0.28 20.37 -6.75
C GLY A 97 -0.14 18.84 -6.65
N GLU A 98 -0.02 18.29 -5.45
CA GLU A 98 -0.04 16.84 -5.23
C GLU A 98 -1.33 16.19 -5.78
N VAL A 99 -1.17 15.02 -6.40
CA VAL A 99 -2.23 14.13 -6.85
C VAL A 99 -1.93 12.71 -6.40
N ALA A 100 -2.87 12.08 -5.71
CA ALA A 100 -2.87 10.63 -5.47
C ALA A 100 -3.30 9.91 -6.75
N TYR A 101 -2.36 9.29 -7.46
CA TYR A 101 -2.64 8.64 -8.75
C TYR A 101 -3.02 7.16 -8.60
N LEU A 102 -2.75 6.56 -7.44
CA LEU A 102 -3.19 5.20 -7.12
C LEU A 102 -3.33 5.03 -5.60
N ASP A 103 -4.55 4.95 -5.09
CA ASP A 103 -4.82 4.61 -3.69
C ASP A 103 -5.09 3.11 -3.57
N VAL A 104 -4.18 2.39 -2.91
CA VAL A 104 -4.30 0.94 -2.72
C VAL A 104 -5.35 0.60 -1.67
N ASN A 105 -5.69 1.51 -0.75
CA ASN A 105 -6.78 1.27 0.19
C ASN A 105 -8.13 1.22 -0.52
N ALA A 106 -8.33 2.08 -1.52
CA ALA A 106 -9.52 2.06 -2.36
C ALA A 106 -9.60 0.77 -3.20
N LEU A 107 -8.47 0.28 -3.73
CA LEU A 107 -8.43 -1.00 -4.43
C LEU A 107 -8.75 -2.19 -3.52
N ALA A 108 -8.32 -2.12 -2.26
CA ALA A 108 -8.53 -3.17 -1.27
C ALA A 108 -9.94 -3.16 -0.67
N GLU A 109 -10.76 -2.13 -0.95
CA GLU A 109 -12.08 -2.02 -0.36
C GLU A 109 -12.98 -3.21 -0.76
N GLY A 110 -13.54 -3.90 0.24
CA GLY A 110 -14.34 -5.10 0.05
C GLY A 110 -13.56 -6.36 -0.33
N GLN A 111 -12.24 -6.29 -0.46
CA GLN A 111 -11.38 -7.44 -0.79
C GLN A 111 -10.84 -8.10 0.48
N LYS A 112 -10.75 -9.43 0.50
CA LYS A 112 -10.13 -10.17 1.62
C LYS A 112 -8.61 -10.15 1.60
N TYR A 113 -8.03 -9.87 0.43
CA TYR A 113 -6.60 -9.74 0.19
C TYR A 113 -6.41 -8.74 -0.93
N CYS A 114 -5.36 -7.93 -0.86
CA CYS A 114 -4.96 -7.03 -1.93
C CYS A 114 -3.45 -6.84 -1.86
N SER A 115 -2.77 -7.11 -2.97
CA SER A 115 -1.34 -6.91 -3.12
C SER A 115 -1.06 -6.27 -4.47
N THR A 116 -0.59 -5.01 -4.44
CA THR A 116 -0.13 -4.34 -5.65
C THR A 116 1.33 -4.70 -5.91
N GLY A 117 1.60 -5.22 -7.10
CA GLY A 117 2.95 -5.53 -7.56
C GLY A 117 3.62 -4.31 -8.21
N ASN A 118 3.83 -4.39 -9.53
CA ASN A 118 4.45 -3.30 -10.27
C ASN A 118 3.49 -2.12 -10.40
N VAL A 119 3.97 -0.90 -10.14
CA VAL A 119 3.26 0.35 -10.43
C VAL A 119 4.19 1.24 -11.22
N ARG A 120 3.82 1.54 -12.48
CA ARG A 120 4.64 2.26 -13.44
C ARG A 120 3.82 3.34 -14.13
N VAL A 121 4.32 4.57 -14.06
CA VAL A 121 3.73 5.70 -14.79
C VAL A 121 4.30 5.75 -16.20
N SER A 122 3.48 6.15 -17.16
CA SER A 122 3.84 6.18 -18.58
C SER A 122 4.93 7.22 -18.86
N PRO A 123 5.87 6.92 -19.79
CA PRO A 123 6.99 7.82 -20.09
C PRO A 123 6.57 9.06 -20.89
N ASP A 124 5.37 9.08 -21.47
CA ASP A 124 4.83 10.14 -22.33
C ASP A 124 4.19 11.29 -21.53
N GLY A 125 4.94 11.80 -20.55
CA GLY A 125 4.49 12.88 -19.67
C GLY A 125 3.60 12.41 -18.51
N GLY A 126 3.58 11.11 -18.23
CA GLY A 126 2.91 10.52 -17.08
C GLY A 126 1.40 10.69 -17.11
N LYS A 127 0.76 10.39 -18.23
CA LYS A 127 -0.71 10.45 -18.32
C LYS A 127 -1.38 9.17 -17.81
N LEU A 128 -0.73 8.03 -18.04
CA LEU A 128 -1.26 6.73 -17.64
C LEU A 128 -0.42 6.12 -16.52
N VAL A 129 -1.05 5.27 -15.71
CA VAL A 129 -0.37 4.37 -14.78
C VAL A 129 -0.75 2.93 -15.11
N ALA A 130 0.26 2.10 -15.36
CA ALA A 130 0.10 0.66 -15.40
C ALA A 130 0.37 0.09 -14.00
N TYR A 131 -0.52 -0.75 -13.49
CA TYR A 131 -0.32 -1.42 -12.22
C TYR A 131 -0.80 -2.88 -12.27
N THR A 132 -0.16 -3.72 -11.45
CA THR A 132 -0.61 -5.09 -11.26
C THR A 132 -1.16 -5.30 -9.85
N VAL A 133 -2.22 -6.08 -9.72
CA VAL A 133 -2.84 -6.41 -8.42
C VAL A 133 -3.23 -7.88 -8.35
N ASP A 134 -3.00 -8.47 -7.19
CA ASP A 134 -3.44 -9.80 -6.78
C ASP A 134 -4.44 -9.65 -5.61
N PHE A 135 -5.63 -10.23 -5.77
CA PHE A 135 -6.70 -10.23 -4.76
C PHE A 135 -6.90 -11.59 -4.06
N THR A 136 -6.12 -12.61 -4.45
CA THR A 136 -6.23 -13.99 -3.95
C THR A 136 -5.00 -14.45 -3.18
N GLY A 137 -3.84 -13.84 -3.42
CA GLY A 137 -2.55 -14.19 -2.82
C GLY A 137 -1.89 -15.41 -3.49
N ASP A 138 -2.27 -15.75 -4.72
CA ASP A 138 -1.66 -16.83 -5.51
C ASP A 138 -0.54 -16.35 -6.45
N GLU A 139 -0.17 -15.07 -6.33
CA GLU A 139 0.84 -14.39 -7.15
C GLU A 139 0.46 -14.26 -8.64
N VAL A 140 -0.77 -14.60 -9.01
CA VAL A 140 -1.33 -14.34 -10.34
C VAL A 140 -1.97 -12.95 -10.34
N THR A 141 -1.23 -11.99 -10.88
CA THR A 141 -1.69 -10.59 -10.91
C THR A 141 -2.49 -10.26 -12.16
N GLN A 142 -3.49 -9.40 -12.00
CA GLN A 142 -4.18 -8.73 -13.09
C GLN A 142 -3.47 -7.41 -13.41
N LEU A 143 -3.29 -7.10 -14.70
CA LEU A 143 -2.70 -5.83 -15.15
C LEU A 143 -3.80 -4.86 -15.55
N PHE A 144 -3.69 -3.63 -15.04
CA PHE A 144 -4.57 -2.53 -15.34
C PHE A 144 -3.76 -1.35 -15.90
N VAL A 145 -4.37 -0.58 -16.79
CA VAL A 145 -3.83 0.70 -17.28
C VAL A 145 -4.88 1.75 -17.00
N ARG A 146 -4.53 2.78 -16.22
CA ARG A 146 -5.46 3.80 -15.75
C ARG A 146 -5.01 5.18 -16.21
N ASP A 147 -5.92 6.01 -16.69
CA ASP A 147 -5.67 7.44 -16.87
C ASP A 147 -5.60 8.14 -15.51
N ILE A 148 -4.51 8.86 -15.25
CA ILE A 148 -4.27 9.49 -13.95
C ILE A 148 -5.18 10.71 -13.72
N ALA A 149 -5.57 11.41 -14.78
CA ALA A 149 -6.38 12.63 -14.68
C ALA A 149 -7.86 12.30 -14.50
N THR A 150 -8.38 11.32 -15.25
CA THR A 150 -9.81 10.95 -15.18
C THR A 150 -10.06 9.83 -14.18
N GLY A 151 -9.04 9.01 -13.91
CA GLY A 151 -9.17 7.82 -13.08
C GLY A 151 -9.80 6.62 -13.79
N GLU A 152 -10.10 6.72 -15.09
CA GLU A 152 -10.66 5.63 -15.90
C GLU A 152 -9.63 4.51 -16.12
N VAL A 153 -10.09 3.26 -16.02
CA VAL A 153 -9.30 2.02 -16.14
C VAL A 153 -9.76 1.24 -17.37
#